data_AF-A0A2V3JKB1-F1
#
_entry.id   AF-A0A2V3JKB1-F1
#
_cell.length_a   1.000
_cell.length_b   1.000
_cell.length_c   1.000
_cell.angle_alpha   90.00
_cell.angle_beta   90.00
_cell.angle_gamma   90.00
#
_symmetry.space_group_name_H-M   'P 1'
#
loop_
_entity.id
_entity.type
_entity.pdbx_description
1 polymer ?
#
loop_
_entity_poly.entity_id
_entity_poly.type
_entity_poly.pdbx_seq_one_letter_code
_entity_poly.pdbx_strand_id
1 'polypeptide(L)'
;MCKTKMAVLASVLSGLLLPAALPALASTGMEGFSYQREIAIQESSGETLRDYQVLVALAGSDFPEVAQADGDDIRFTDADGHELSYWIEEFDAGSERARIWVKVPLIPANGEAERLMVKIESSRREEI
;
A
#
# COMPACT_ATOMS: atom_id res chain seq x y z
N MET A 1 -42.26 -49.93 16.85
CA MET A 1 -40.88 -49.52 16.53
C MET A 1 -40.89 -48.68 15.26
N CYS A 2 -40.14 -47.57 15.27
CA CYS A 2 -39.85 -46.63 14.19
C CYS A 2 -41.02 -46.10 13.32
N LYS A 3 -41.49 -44.90 13.68
CA LYS A 3 -42.13 -43.95 12.76
C LYS A 3 -41.10 -43.53 11.71
N THR A 4 -41.49 -43.46 10.43
CA THR A 4 -41.62 -42.19 9.69
C THR A 4 -42.06 -42.47 8.26
N LYS A 5 -43.23 -41.90 7.91
CA LYS A 5 -43.80 -41.80 6.57
C LYS A 5 -43.08 -40.66 5.84
N MET A 6 -42.65 -40.85 4.60
CA MET A 6 -42.34 -39.74 3.70
C MET A 6 -42.69 -40.17 2.27
N ALA A 7 -43.80 -39.64 1.76
CA ALA A 7 -44.08 -39.58 0.34
C ALA A 7 -44.17 -38.09 -0.01
N VAL A 8 -43.28 -37.62 -0.89
CA VAL A 8 -43.48 -36.36 -1.62
C VAL A 8 -42.98 -36.61 -3.05
N LEU A 9 -43.92 -36.56 -3.98
CA LEU A 9 -43.68 -36.44 -5.42
C LEU A 9 -43.66 -34.96 -5.77
N ALA A 10 -42.60 -34.51 -6.44
CA ALA A 10 -42.61 -33.27 -7.22
C ALA A 10 -41.66 -33.39 -8.41
N SER A 11 -42.24 -33.50 -9.61
CA SER A 11 -41.62 -33.01 -10.87
C SER A 11 -41.60 -31.47 -10.79
N VAL A 12 -40.69 -30.71 -11.43
CA VAL A 12 -40.60 -30.46 -12.88
C VAL A 12 -39.23 -29.81 -13.20
N LEU A 13 -38.58 -30.34 -14.25
CA LEU A 13 -37.71 -29.72 -15.27
C LEU A 13 -36.94 -28.40 -15.01
N SER A 14 -35.62 -28.51 -15.14
CA SER A 14 -34.64 -27.63 -15.83
C SER A 14 -34.68 -26.11 -15.59
N GLY A 15 -33.58 -25.58 -15.05
CA GLY A 15 -33.36 -24.15 -15.08
C GLY A 15 -32.13 -23.71 -14.31
N LEU A 16 -30.98 -23.80 -14.98
CA LEU A 16 -29.77 -22.99 -14.74
C LEU A 16 -29.22 -23.01 -13.31
N LEU A 17 -28.24 -23.89 -13.09
CA LEU A 17 -27.26 -23.72 -12.03
C LEU A 17 -26.56 -22.37 -12.28
N LEU A 18 -26.99 -21.31 -11.61
CA LEU A 18 -26.16 -20.12 -11.47
C LEU A 18 -25.01 -20.54 -10.54
N PRO A 19 -23.76 -20.62 -11.02
CA PRO A 19 -22.66 -20.55 -10.07
C PRO A 19 -22.81 -19.18 -9.41
N ALA A 20 -23.11 -19.16 -8.12
CA ALA A 20 -22.83 -17.99 -7.32
C ALA A 20 -21.31 -17.83 -7.35
N ALA A 21 -20.81 -17.09 -8.35
CA ALA A 21 -19.44 -16.61 -8.34
C ALA A 21 -19.35 -15.75 -7.08
N LEU A 22 -18.75 -16.29 -6.04
CA LEU A 22 -18.24 -15.51 -4.94
C LEU A 22 -17.40 -14.41 -5.60
N PRO A 23 -17.62 -13.12 -5.33
CA PRO A 23 -16.65 -12.12 -5.74
C PRO A 23 -15.34 -12.56 -5.09
N ALA A 24 -14.40 -13.03 -5.91
CA ALA A 24 -13.02 -13.03 -5.51
C ALA A 24 -12.77 -11.57 -5.14
N LEU A 25 -12.47 -11.32 -3.86
CA LEU A 25 -11.94 -10.03 -3.46
C LEU A 25 -10.69 -9.85 -4.30
N ALA A 26 -10.84 -9.14 -5.40
CA ALA A 26 -9.70 -8.61 -6.12
C ALA A 26 -9.02 -7.74 -5.08
N SER A 27 -7.92 -8.26 -4.54
CA SER A 27 -6.95 -7.38 -3.92
C SER A 27 -6.53 -6.47 -5.05
N THR A 28 -7.08 -5.25 -5.08
CA THR A 28 -6.58 -4.16 -5.91
C THR A 28 -5.23 -3.71 -5.34
N GLY A 29 -4.31 -4.65 -5.21
CA GLY A 29 -2.90 -4.37 -5.13
C GLY A 29 -2.45 -4.14 -6.55
N MET A 30 -1.99 -2.92 -6.84
CA MET A 30 -1.18 -2.54 -8.00
C MET A 30 -1.89 -2.02 -9.27
N GLU A 31 -3.08 -1.43 -9.20
CA GLU A 31 -3.52 -0.56 -10.32
C GLU A 31 -3.13 0.89 -10.00
N GLY A 32 -2.03 1.38 -10.61
CA GLY A 32 -1.72 2.81 -10.65
C GLY A 32 -0.32 3.26 -10.20
N PHE A 33 0.63 2.39 -9.84
CA PHE A 33 1.97 2.81 -9.42
C PHE A 33 3.06 2.10 -10.24
N SER A 34 3.94 2.85 -10.91
CA SER A 34 5.04 2.29 -11.70
C SER A 34 6.26 1.91 -10.85
N TYR A 35 6.29 2.39 -9.61
CA TYR A 35 7.36 2.16 -8.65
C TYR A 35 6.79 2.07 -7.25
N GLN A 36 7.23 1.05 -6.50
CA GLN A 36 6.94 0.89 -5.10
C GLN A 36 8.17 0.33 -4.39
N ARG A 37 8.53 0.93 -3.25
CA ARG A 37 9.66 0.50 -2.42
C ARG A 37 9.28 0.49 -0.95
N GLU A 38 9.65 -0.57 -0.24
CA GLU A 38 9.53 -0.64 1.22
C GLU A 38 10.76 -0.01 1.89
N ILE A 39 10.51 0.77 2.95
CA ILE A 39 11.49 1.37 3.84
C ILE A 39 11.20 0.86 5.24
N ALA A 40 12.15 0.14 5.82
CA ALA A 40 12.08 -0.31 7.21
C ALA A 40 12.60 0.78 8.14
N ILE A 41 11.78 1.16 9.13
CA ILE A 41 12.09 2.16 10.14
C ILE A 41 12.26 1.44 11.47
N GLN A 42 13.42 1.58 12.09
CA GLN A 42 13.70 0.98 13.39
C GLN A 42 13.90 2.04 14.46
N GLU A 43 13.06 1.98 15.49
CA GLU A 43 13.18 2.76 16.72
C GLU A 43 14.46 2.35 17.49
N SER A 44 15.21 3.32 18.03
CA SER A 44 16.51 3.09 18.69
C SER A 44 16.64 3.72 20.09
N SER A 45 15.62 4.42 20.58
CA SER A 45 15.59 5.08 21.89
C SER A 45 15.00 4.20 23.00
N GLY A 46 14.28 3.12 22.64
CA GLY A 46 13.59 2.24 23.58
C GLY A 46 12.19 2.71 23.97
N GLU A 47 11.73 3.83 23.42
CA GLU A 47 10.42 4.43 23.68
C GLU A 47 9.55 4.37 22.43
N THR A 48 8.25 4.14 22.62
CA THR A 48 7.30 4.15 21.50
C THR A 48 7.10 5.58 21.03
N LEU A 49 7.44 5.86 19.78
CA LEU A 49 7.29 7.18 19.19
C LEU A 49 5.93 7.31 18.53
N ARG A 50 5.31 8.48 18.66
CA ARG A 50 4.01 8.81 18.05
C ARG A 50 4.14 10.09 17.26
N ASP A 51 3.47 10.15 16.11
CA ASP A 51 3.45 11.32 15.24
C ASP A 51 4.86 11.84 14.89
N TYR A 52 5.82 10.92 14.77
CA TYR A 52 7.24 11.24 14.69
C TYR A 52 7.68 11.47 13.25
N GLN A 53 8.53 12.46 13.02
CA GLN A 53 9.04 12.79 11.70
C GLN A 53 10.32 11.99 11.42
N VAL A 54 10.30 11.21 10.34
CA VAL A 54 11.42 10.41 9.88
C VAL A 54 11.96 11.01 8.58
N LEU A 55 13.26 11.26 8.54
CA LEU A 55 13.93 11.69 7.32
C LEU A 55 14.18 10.48 6.42
N VAL A 56 13.54 10.50 5.26
CA VAL A 56 13.81 9.59 4.15
C VAL A 56 14.77 10.29 3.20
N ALA A 57 16.03 9.85 3.20
CA ALA A 57 17.05 10.31 2.27
C ALA A 57 17.24 9.27 1.15
N LEU A 58 16.95 9.65 -0.09
CA LEU A 58 17.12 8.80 -1.27
C LEU A 58 18.25 9.36 -2.12
N ALA A 59 19.21 8.52 -2.50
CA ALA A 59 20.32 8.93 -3.36
C ALA A 59 20.81 7.79 -4.25
N GLY A 60 21.36 8.11 -5.42
CA GLY A 60 21.94 7.14 -6.36
C GLY A 60 20.93 6.06 -6.74
N SER A 61 21.26 4.77 -6.55
CA SER A 61 20.36 3.65 -6.86
C SER A 61 19.05 3.62 -6.06
N ASP A 62 18.97 4.41 -4.98
CA ASP A 62 17.76 4.55 -4.19
C ASP A 62 16.85 5.68 -4.66
N PHE A 63 17.36 6.54 -5.55
CA PHE A 63 16.60 7.61 -6.14
C PHE A 63 15.53 7.05 -7.09
N PRO A 64 14.27 7.53 -7.01
CA PRO A 64 13.24 7.12 -7.95
C PRO A 64 13.43 7.86 -9.28
N GLU A 65 14.25 7.31 -10.18
CA GLU A 65 14.50 7.88 -11.52
C GLU A 65 13.21 8.12 -12.34
N VAL A 66 12.14 7.40 -12.01
CA VAL A 66 10.85 7.51 -12.69
C VAL A 66 9.96 8.64 -12.16
N ALA A 67 10.37 9.34 -11.09
CA ALA A 67 9.63 10.44 -10.50
C ALA A 67 9.71 11.71 -11.38
N GLN A 68 8.70 12.56 -11.28
CA GLN A 68 8.69 13.87 -11.95
C GLN A 68 9.82 14.76 -11.41
N ALA A 69 10.25 15.76 -12.19
CA ALA A 69 11.40 16.60 -11.85
C ALA A 69 11.22 17.41 -10.54
N ASP A 70 9.98 17.64 -10.13
CA ASP A 70 9.57 18.28 -8.88
C ASP A 70 9.16 17.29 -7.78
N GLY A 71 9.13 15.98 -8.07
CA GLY A 71 8.82 14.91 -7.13
C GLY A 71 7.37 14.91 -6.63
N ASP A 72 6.46 15.60 -7.32
CA ASP A 72 5.07 15.78 -6.86
C ASP A 72 4.19 14.52 -7.05
N ASP A 73 4.72 13.50 -7.72
CA ASP A 73 4.13 12.18 -7.95
C ASP A 73 4.57 11.14 -6.90
N ILE A 74 5.42 11.54 -5.96
CA ILE A 74 5.84 10.71 -4.83
C ILE A 74 4.71 10.65 -3.79
N ARG A 75 4.40 9.44 -3.33
CA ARG A 75 3.44 9.16 -2.25
C ARG A 75 4.08 8.28 -1.20
N PHE A 76 3.70 8.50 0.05
CA PHE A 76 4.11 7.70 1.18
C PHE A 76 2.90 7.05 1.82
N THR A 77 2.95 5.74 2.03
CA THR A 77 1.90 5.00 2.74
C THR A 77 2.48 4.13 3.83
N ASP A 78 1.68 3.78 4.84
CA ASP A 78 2.04 2.70 5.76
C ASP A 78 1.92 1.32 5.08
N ALA A 79 2.19 0.27 5.86
CA ALA A 79 2.06 -1.12 5.48
C ALA A 79 0.65 -1.54 5.03
N ASP A 80 -0.38 -0.89 5.56
CA ASP A 80 -1.79 -1.16 5.27
C ASP A 80 -2.31 -0.32 4.08
N GLY A 81 -1.48 0.59 3.57
CA GLY A 81 -1.77 1.45 2.43
C GLY A 81 -2.41 2.80 2.79
N HIS A 82 -2.42 3.19 4.08
CA HIS A 82 -2.88 4.52 4.46
C HIS A 82 -1.84 5.58 4.11
N GLU A 83 -2.27 6.65 3.49
CA GLU A 83 -1.39 7.76 3.11
C GLU A 83 -0.86 8.51 4.34
N LEU A 84 0.43 8.80 4.32
CA LEU A 84 1.12 9.50 5.39
C LEU A 84 1.43 10.94 4.98
N SER A 85 1.33 11.86 5.93
CA SER A 85 1.75 13.25 5.70
C SER A 85 3.26 13.34 5.56
N TYR A 86 3.73 14.12 4.59
CA TYR A 86 5.16 14.34 4.36
C TYR A 86 5.43 15.76 3.87
N TRP A 87 6.70 16.18 3.91
CA TRP A 87 7.17 17.38 3.24
C TRP A 87 8.51 17.13 2.56
N ILE A 88 8.65 17.65 1.35
CA ILE A 88 9.87 17.53 0.55
C ILE A 88 10.81 18.67 0.97
N GLU A 89 11.93 18.33 1.60
CA GLU A 89 12.98 19.29 1.97
C GLU A 89 13.89 19.58 0.78
N GLU A 90 14.26 18.53 0.03
CA GLU A 90 15.14 18.60 -1.13
C GLU A 90 14.67 17.58 -2.16
N PHE A 91 14.59 17.97 -3.42
CA PHE A 91 14.41 17.06 -4.54
C PHE A 91 15.18 17.60 -5.75
N ASP A 92 16.19 16.85 -6.18
CA ASP A 92 17.03 17.16 -7.33
C ASP A 92 17.20 15.88 -8.16
N ALA A 93 16.43 15.79 -9.24
CA ALA A 93 16.51 14.69 -10.20
C ALA A 93 17.82 14.66 -10.99
N GLY A 94 18.48 15.81 -11.18
CA GLY A 94 19.77 15.88 -11.90
C GLY A 94 20.94 15.35 -11.08
N SER A 95 20.88 15.55 -9.75
CA SER A 95 21.86 15.03 -8.79
C SER A 95 21.44 13.70 -8.15
N GLU A 96 20.29 13.14 -8.55
CA GLU A 96 19.69 11.92 -7.97
C GLU A 96 19.61 11.99 -6.43
N ARG A 97 19.08 13.09 -5.89
CA ARG A 97 18.99 13.33 -4.45
C ARG A 97 17.59 13.74 -4.03
N ALA A 98 17.07 13.10 -2.99
CA ALA A 98 15.85 13.53 -2.32
C ALA A 98 16.01 13.45 -0.80
N ARG A 99 15.46 14.44 -0.10
CA ARG A 99 15.28 14.47 1.36
C ARG A 99 13.83 14.77 1.63
N ILE A 100 13.13 13.81 2.20
CA ILE A 100 11.70 13.88 2.41
C ILE A 100 11.42 13.49 3.85
N TRP A 101 10.74 14.36 4.58
CA TRP A 101 10.36 14.11 5.95
C TRP A 101 8.95 13.55 5.98
N VAL A 102 8.80 12.35 6.53
CA VAL A 102 7.53 11.64 6.59
C VAL A 102 7.08 11.55 8.04
N LYS A 103 5.83 11.91 8.30
CA LYS A 103 5.21 11.80 9.61
C LYS A 103 4.64 10.40 9.80
N VAL A 104 5.24 9.63 10.70
CA VAL A 104 4.85 8.26 11.02
C VAL A 104 3.98 8.26 12.29
N PRO A 105 2.73 7.75 12.24
CA PRO A 105 1.80 7.82 13.37
C PRO A 105 2.27 7.06 14.61
N LEU A 106 2.92 5.91 14.43
CA LEU A 106 3.40 5.05 15.50
C LEU A 106 4.68 4.36 15.04
N ILE A 107 5.72 4.40 15.87
CA ILE A 107 6.92 3.59 15.70
C ILE A 107 7.11 2.82 17.02
N PRO A 108 6.86 1.51 17.05
CA PRO A 108 6.96 0.71 18.26
C PRO A 108 8.40 0.64 18.78
N ALA A 109 8.55 0.63 20.10
CA ALA A 109 9.84 0.45 20.76
C ALA A 109 10.39 -0.97 20.57
N ASN A 110 11.67 -1.15 20.87
CA ASN A 110 12.32 -2.47 21.01
C ASN A 110 12.48 -3.27 19.71
N GLY A 111 12.63 -2.59 18.58
CA GLY A 111 13.12 -3.20 17.35
C GLY A 111 12.06 -3.85 16.47
N GLU A 112 10.77 -3.70 16.79
CA GLU A 112 9.71 -3.91 15.81
C GLU A 112 9.87 -2.86 14.70
N ALA A 113 10.16 -3.32 13.48
CA ALA A 113 10.37 -2.43 12.35
C ALA A 113 9.01 -1.94 11.83
N GLU A 114 8.82 -0.62 11.84
CA GLU A 114 7.69 0.00 11.16
C GLU A 114 7.97 0.04 9.66
N ARG A 115 6.96 -0.25 8.84
CA ARG A 115 7.11 -0.37 7.38
C ARG A 115 6.43 0.78 6.68
N LEU A 116 7.25 1.56 5.98
CA LEU A 116 6.83 2.65 5.12
C LEU A 116 6.94 2.22 3.66
N MET A 117 5.96 2.57 2.83
CA MET A 117 6.00 2.35 1.39
C MET A 117 6.13 3.68 0.67
N VAL A 118 7.12 3.79 -0.21
CA VAL A 118 7.25 4.89 -1.17
C VAL A 118 6.68 4.44 -2.50
N LYS A 119 5.80 5.23 -3.10
CA LYS A 119 5.10 4.90 -4.35
C LYS A 119 5.18 6.08 -5.31
N ILE A 120 5.31 5.80 -6.61
CA ILE A 120 5.27 6.81 -7.67
C ILE A 120 3.99 6.64 -8.49
N GLU A 121 3.14 7.66 -8.50
CA GLU A 121 1.81 7.64 -9.13
C GLU A 121 1.92 7.61 -10.67
N SER A 122 1.42 6.52 -11.28
CA SER A 122 1.48 6.28 -12.73
C SER A 122 0.42 7.07 -13.51
N SER A 123 -0.62 7.59 -12.84
CA SER A 123 -1.82 8.15 -13.48
C SER A 123 -1.66 9.57 -14.06
N ARG A 124 -0.51 10.23 -13.87
CA ARG A 124 -0.22 11.55 -14.50
C ARG A 124 0.64 11.45 -15.77
N ARG A 125 0.84 10.24 -16.31
CA ARG A 125 1.69 9.99 -17.49
C ARG A 125 0.97 10.15 -18.83
N GLU A 126 -0.26 10.67 -18.86
CA GLU A 126 -0.97 10.99 -20.12
C GLU A 126 -0.91 12.50 -20.44
N GLU A 127 0.28 13.09 -20.51
CA GLU A 127 0.44 14.37 -21.22
C GLU A 127 1.87 14.58 -21.72
N ILE A 128 2.33 13.76 -22.68
CA ILE A 128 3.36 14.13 -23.68
C ILE A 128 3.06 13.42 -25.00
#